data_AF-A0A1G2W3F3-F1
#
_entry.id   AF-A0A1G2W3F3-F1
#
_cell.length_a   1.000
_cell.length_b   1.000
_cell.length_c   1.000
_cell.angle_alpha   90.00
_cell.angle_beta   90.00
_cell.angle_gamma   90.00
#
_symmetry.space_group_name_H-M   'P 1'
#
loop_
_entity.id
_entity.type
_entity.pdbx_description
1 polymer ?
#
loop_
_entity_poly.entity_id
_entity_poly.type
_entity_poly.pdbx_seq_one_letter_code
_entity_poly.pdbx_strand_id
1 'polypeptide(L)'
;MFKSPWTRWGAVLGFALGGFFDGILLHQILQWHHLLSLVPGMADMRLQVLWDGYFHALMYVIAAVGLFGLWRAHKSGQQGWGRSLFGAVLVGFGIWHIVDSVASHWVLGIHRIKLDSPNPLMWDLIWFTAFGVVPLVIGFLMLRGFRSGRPRISGSAAAVLLLGLLTGAAGAWSLKPPRDQPFTTVVFAPGTNEGRVWSALSATDSRLVWADASMGVIVVAAPADQRWSFYRHGALLVSGSGVPAGCFNWSRV
;
A
#
# COMPACT_ATOMS: atom_id res chain seq x y z
N MET A 1 16.02 -5.75 -26.90
CA MET A 1 15.62 -4.75 -25.88
C MET A 1 16.61 -4.67 -24.72
N PHE A 2 17.06 -5.79 -24.14
CA PHE A 2 17.88 -5.81 -22.91
C PHE A 2 19.40 -5.80 -23.15
N LYS A 3 19.91 -4.84 -23.92
CA LYS A 3 21.34 -4.77 -24.25
C LYS A 3 22.21 -4.30 -23.06
N SER A 4 21.62 -3.61 -22.08
CA SER A 4 22.29 -3.20 -20.85
C SER A 4 21.75 -3.99 -19.64
N PRO A 5 22.61 -4.39 -18.68
CA PRO A 5 22.21 -4.92 -17.39
C PRO A 5 21.18 -4.04 -16.67
N TRP A 6 21.26 -2.71 -16.80
CA TRP A 6 20.28 -1.79 -16.22
C TRP A 6 18.87 -2.01 -16.78
N THR A 7 18.76 -2.18 -18.09
CA THR A 7 17.47 -2.44 -18.74
C THR A 7 16.94 -3.81 -18.38
N ARG A 8 17.80 -4.83 -18.27
CA ARG A 8 17.41 -6.18 -17.89
C ARG A 8 16.87 -6.20 -16.45
N TRP A 9 17.69 -5.76 -15.50
CA TRP A 9 17.35 -5.81 -14.08
C TRP A 9 16.26 -4.80 -13.70
N GLY A 10 16.19 -3.68 -14.41
CA GLY A 10 15.07 -2.74 -14.31
C GLY A 10 13.74 -3.37 -14.71
N ALA A 11 13.70 -4.17 -15.78
CA ALA A 11 12.48 -4.89 -16.17
C ALA A 11 12.13 -6.01 -15.20
N VAL A 12 13.11 -6.73 -14.65
CA VAL A 12 12.86 -7.71 -13.58
C VAL A 12 12.23 -7.04 -12.34
N LEU A 13 12.79 -5.90 -11.92
CA LEU A 13 12.22 -5.12 -10.82
C LEU A 13 10.81 -4.62 -11.16
N GLY A 14 10.60 -4.12 -12.37
CA GLY A 14 9.30 -3.66 -12.84
C GLY A 14 8.23 -4.76 -12.83
N PHE A 15 8.59 -5.98 -13.23
CA PHE A 15 7.70 -7.13 -13.18
C PHE A 15 7.21 -7.42 -11.76
N ALA A 16 8.14 -7.44 -10.78
CA ALA A 16 7.78 -7.61 -9.38
C ALA A 16 6.89 -6.46 -8.85
N LEU A 17 7.19 -5.21 -9.22
CA LEU A 17 6.37 -4.06 -8.84
C LEU A 17 4.96 -4.12 -9.45
N GLY A 18 4.82 -4.69 -10.66
CA GLY A 18 3.52 -4.98 -11.24
C GLY A 18 2.73 -5.98 -10.39
N GLY A 19 3.37 -7.09 -10.00
CA GLY A 19 2.75 -8.08 -9.12
C GLY A 19 2.36 -7.54 -7.75
N PHE A 20 3.21 -6.71 -7.14
CA PHE A 20 2.84 -6.02 -5.90
C PHE A 20 1.69 -5.04 -6.07
N PHE A 21 1.69 -4.27 -7.16
CA PHE A 21 0.62 -3.32 -7.41
C PHE A 21 -0.73 -4.02 -7.52
N ASP A 22 -0.77 -5.11 -8.30
CA ASP A 22 -1.95 -5.94 -8.47
C ASP A 22 -2.38 -6.60 -7.15
N GLY A 23 -1.47 -7.30 -6.47
CA GLY A 23 -1.78 -7.98 -5.21
C GLY A 23 -2.19 -7.05 -4.07
N ILE A 24 -1.58 -5.87 -3.95
CA ILE A 24 -1.96 -4.90 -2.91
C ILE A 24 -3.27 -4.21 -3.29
N LEU A 25 -3.37 -3.69 -4.51
CA LEU A 25 -4.53 -2.89 -4.90
C LEU A 25 -5.77 -3.75 -5.09
N LEU A 26 -5.68 -4.84 -5.86
CA LEU A 26 -6.84 -5.65 -6.22
C LEU A 26 -7.17 -6.69 -5.16
N HIS A 27 -6.17 -7.37 -4.58
CA HIS A 27 -6.47 -8.44 -3.60
C HIS A 27 -6.71 -7.91 -2.19
N GLN A 28 -6.01 -6.85 -1.77
CA GLN A 28 -6.04 -6.40 -0.37
C GLN A 28 -6.89 -5.15 -0.16
N ILE A 29 -6.68 -4.10 -0.96
CA ILE A 29 -7.38 -2.81 -0.79
C ILE A 29 -8.80 -2.89 -1.35
N LEU A 30 -8.93 -3.25 -2.64
CA LEU A 30 -10.22 -3.30 -3.32
C LEU A 30 -10.93 -4.63 -3.11
N GLN A 31 -10.17 -5.69 -2.84
CA GLN A 31 -10.69 -7.06 -2.63
C GLN A 31 -11.59 -7.53 -3.77
N TRP A 32 -11.28 -7.12 -5.00
CA TRP A 32 -12.08 -7.48 -6.18
C TRP A 32 -11.90 -8.94 -6.58
N HIS A 33 -10.72 -9.49 -6.29
CA HIS A 33 -10.39 -10.90 -6.44
C HIS A 33 -9.14 -11.24 -5.63
N HIS A 34 -8.97 -12.53 -5.35
CA HIS A 34 -7.74 -13.17 -4.87
C HIS A 34 -7.13 -14.06 -5.96
N LEU A 35 -5.88 -14.47 -5.78
CA LEU A 35 -5.12 -15.26 -6.77
C LEU A 35 -5.86 -16.53 -7.24
N LEU A 36 -6.57 -17.21 -6.34
CA LEU A 36 -7.21 -18.49 -6.64
C LEU A 36 -8.73 -18.41 -6.57
N SER A 37 -9.31 -17.23 -6.81
CA SER A 37 -10.75 -16.96 -6.61
C SER A 37 -11.68 -17.95 -7.30
N LEU A 38 -11.32 -18.40 -8.50
CA LEU A 38 -12.12 -19.31 -9.32
C LEU A 38 -11.62 -20.76 -9.30
N VAL A 39 -10.58 -21.06 -8.50
CA VAL A 39 -10.08 -22.43 -8.37
C VAL A 39 -11.05 -23.26 -7.51
N PRO A 40 -11.57 -24.39 -8.03
CA PRO A 40 -12.48 -25.24 -7.26
C PRO A 40 -11.86 -25.68 -5.92
N GLY A 41 -12.62 -25.57 -4.84
CA GLY A 41 -12.16 -25.93 -3.48
C GLY A 41 -11.36 -24.83 -2.76
N MET A 42 -11.13 -23.66 -3.38
CA MET A 42 -10.41 -22.54 -2.76
C MET A 42 -11.33 -21.42 -2.25
N ALA A 43 -12.61 -21.69 -1.98
CA ALA A 43 -13.56 -20.64 -1.55
C ALA A 43 -13.28 -20.08 -0.13
N ASP A 44 -12.45 -20.75 0.68
CA ASP A 44 -12.09 -20.30 2.03
C ASP A 44 -11.21 -19.04 1.97
N MET A 45 -11.66 -17.98 2.63
CA MET A 45 -10.98 -16.69 2.68
C MET A 45 -9.57 -16.78 3.28
N ARG A 46 -9.34 -17.61 4.30
CA ARG A 46 -8.02 -17.79 4.91
C ARG A 46 -7.04 -18.42 3.91
N LEU A 47 -7.52 -19.36 3.09
CA LEU A 47 -6.71 -19.97 2.04
C LEU A 47 -6.39 -18.97 0.93
N GLN A 48 -7.37 -18.16 0.51
CA GLN A 48 -7.13 -17.10 -0.49
C GLN A 48 -6.07 -16.10 -0.01
N VAL A 49 -6.20 -15.60 1.22
CA VAL A 49 -5.22 -14.68 1.83
C VAL A 49 -3.84 -15.32 1.98
N LEU A 50 -3.78 -16.62 2.30
CA LEU A 50 -2.53 -17.37 2.38
C LEU A 50 -1.82 -17.42 1.00
N TRP A 51 -2.56 -17.75 -0.06
CA TRP A 51 -2.01 -17.83 -1.42
C TRP A 51 -1.63 -16.46 -1.97
N ASP A 52 -2.37 -15.41 -1.64
CA ASP A 52 -1.93 -14.03 -1.90
C ASP A 52 -0.62 -13.73 -1.19
N GLY A 53 -0.44 -14.19 0.05
CA GLY A 53 0.81 -14.06 0.79
C GLY A 53 1.98 -14.76 0.10
N TYR A 54 1.78 -15.99 -0.38
CA TYR A 54 2.80 -16.71 -1.15
C TYR A 54 3.13 -16.02 -2.47
N PHE A 55 2.13 -15.47 -3.15
CA PHE A 55 2.31 -14.66 -4.34
C PHE A 55 3.17 -13.42 -4.06
N HIS A 56 2.90 -12.68 -2.99
CA HIS A 56 3.72 -11.55 -2.58
C HIS A 56 5.14 -11.96 -2.20
N ALA A 57 5.31 -13.09 -1.51
CA ALA A 57 6.63 -13.63 -1.18
C ALA A 57 7.44 -13.93 -2.44
N LEU A 58 6.83 -14.50 -3.49
CA LEU A 58 7.46 -14.68 -4.78
C LEU A 58 7.87 -13.33 -5.40
N MET A 59 6.99 -12.32 -5.35
CA MET A 59 7.32 -10.98 -5.84
C MET A 59 8.47 -10.33 -5.08
N TYR A 60 8.61 -10.57 -3.77
CA TYR A 60 9.78 -10.13 -2.99
C TYR A 60 11.07 -10.77 -3.48
N VAL A 61 11.06 -12.08 -3.79
CA VAL A 61 12.24 -12.77 -4.34
C VAL A 61 12.62 -12.18 -5.69
N ILE A 62 11.66 -11.98 -6.59
CA ILE A 62 11.91 -11.38 -7.92
C ILE A 62 12.45 -9.95 -7.79
N ALA A 63 11.85 -9.14 -6.89
CA ALA A 63 12.32 -7.78 -6.61
C ALA A 63 13.75 -7.78 -6.05
N ALA A 64 14.07 -8.67 -5.11
CA ALA A 64 15.42 -8.80 -4.56
C ALA A 64 16.45 -9.17 -5.63
N VAL A 65 16.12 -10.08 -6.54
CA VAL A 65 16.98 -10.42 -7.70
C VAL A 65 17.18 -9.21 -8.61
N GLY A 66 16.12 -8.46 -8.92
CA GLY A 66 16.19 -7.23 -9.72
C GLY A 66 17.08 -6.17 -9.05
N LEU A 67 16.89 -5.92 -7.76
CA LEU A 67 17.68 -4.96 -6.99
C LEU A 67 19.16 -5.37 -6.88
N PHE A 68 19.44 -6.65 -6.62
CA PHE A 68 20.80 -7.16 -6.58
C PHE A 68 21.50 -7.02 -7.95
N GLY A 69 20.78 -7.30 -9.04
CA GLY A 69 21.28 -7.10 -10.40
C GLY A 69 21.60 -5.64 -10.70
N LEU A 70 20.73 -4.70 -10.30
CA LEU A 70 20.96 -3.26 -10.41
C LEU A 70 22.16 -2.80 -9.57
N TRP A 71 22.30 -3.32 -8.35
CA TRP A 71 23.45 -3.03 -7.49
C TRP A 71 24.77 -3.48 -8.10
N ARG A 72 24.81 -4.68 -8.71
CA ARG A 72 25.99 -5.17 -9.45
C ARG A 72 26.28 -4.30 -10.68
N ALA A 73 25.25 -3.91 -11.43
CA ALA A 73 25.41 -3.05 -12.60
C ALA A 73 26.00 -1.69 -12.20
N HIS A 74 25.54 -1.11 -11.09
CA HIS A 74 26.10 0.12 -10.53
C HIS A 74 27.58 -0.04 -10.12
N LYS A 75 27.94 -1.10 -9.40
CA LYS A 75 29.33 -1.37 -9.03
C LYS A 75 30.28 -1.53 -10.21
N SER A 76 29.78 -2.03 -11.35
CA SER A 76 30.59 -2.19 -12.57
C SER A 76 30.80 -0.90 -13.37
N GLY A 77 30.33 0.26 -12.88
CA GLY A 77 30.51 1.56 -13.55
C GLY A 77 29.67 1.74 -14.81
N GLN A 78 28.74 0.82 -15.09
CA GLN A 78 27.89 0.90 -16.28
C GLN A 78 26.89 2.05 -16.14
N GLN A 79 26.79 2.88 -17.17
CA GLN A 79 25.80 3.94 -17.24
C GLN A 79 24.46 3.39 -17.77
N GLY A 80 23.36 3.72 -17.10
CA GLY A 80 22.02 3.22 -17.46
C GLY A 80 20.88 3.67 -16.54
N TRP A 81 21.19 4.38 -15.46
CA TRP A 81 20.26 5.11 -14.60
C TRP A 81 19.44 6.19 -15.33
N GLY A 82 18.32 6.61 -14.71
CA GLY A 82 17.43 7.64 -15.23
C GLY A 82 16.37 7.08 -16.19
N ARG A 83 16.21 7.71 -17.37
CA ARG A 83 15.15 7.38 -18.34
C ARG A 83 15.15 5.91 -18.78
N SER A 84 16.33 5.32 -18.99
CA SER A 84 16.45 3.92 -19.42
C SER A 84 15.98 2.95 -18.34
N LEU A 85 16.41 3.17 -17.09
CA LEU A 85 15.92 2.38 -15.94
C LEU A 85 14.40 2.52 -15.77
N PHE A 86 13.87 3.74 -15.80
CA PHE A 86 12.43 3.96 -15.66
C PHE A 86 11.63 3.31 -16.80
N GLY A 87 12.08 3.44 -18.05
CA GLY A 87 11.47 2.77 -19.19
C GLY A 87 11.51 1.25 -19.06
N ALA A 88 12.61 0.69 -18.54
CA ALA A 88 12.72 -0.74 -18.26
C ALA A 88 11.74 -1.22 -17.18
N VAL A 89 11.61 -0.45 -16.08
CA VAL A 89 10.63 -0.73 -15.02
C VAL A 89 9.21 -0.72 -15.58
N LEU A 90 8.84 0.26 -16.40
CA LEU A 90 7.52 0.30 -17.05
C LEU A 90 7.27 -0.89 -17.98
N VAL A 91 8.29 -1.32 -18.75
CA VAL A 91 8.20 -2.54 -19.56
C VAL A 91 7.95 -3.76 -18.68
N GLY A 92 8.71 -3.94 -17.61
CA GLY A 92 8.51 -5.04 -16.68
C GLY A 92 7.12 -5.05 -16.05
N PHE A 93 6.67 -3.88 -15.58
CA PHE A 93 5.35 -3.67 -14.99
C PHE A 93 4.24 -4.04 -15.96
N GLY A 94 4.34 -3.59 -17.22
CA GLY A 94 3.37 -3.93 -18.25
C GLY A 94 3.38 -5.42 -18.61
N ILE A 95 4.56 -6.04 -18.66
CA ILE A 95 4.68 -7.49 -18.93
C ILE A 95 3.96 -8.31 -17.86
N TRP A 96 4.10 -7.97 -16.56
CA TRP A 96 3.36 -8.67 -15.50
C TRP A 96 1.85 -8.67 -15.76
N HIS A 97 1.25 -7.51 -15.98
CA HIS A 97 -0.20 -7.39 -16.19
C HIS A 97 -0.68 -8.09 -17.46
N ILE A 98 0.16 -8.12 -18.51
CA ILE A 98 -0.13 -8.89 -19.73
C ILE A 98 -0.09 -10.40 -19.42
N VAL A 99 0.94 -10.86 -18.71
CA VAL A 99 1.07 -12.26 -18.32
C VAL A 99 -0.11 -12.69 -17.46
N ASP A 100 -0.47 -11.90 -16.45
CA ASP A 100 -1.59 -12.22 -15.57
C ASP A 100 -2.94 -12.23 -16.32
N SER A 101 -3.20 -11.21 -17.13
CA SER A 101 -4.44 -11.17 -17.92
C SER A 101 -4.56 -12.34 -18.91
N VAL A 102 -3.48 -12.66 -19.62
CA VAL A 102 -3.53 -13.73 -20.62
C VAL A 102 -3.50 -15.10 -19.94
N ALA A 103 -2.50 -15.36 -19.10
CA ALA A 103 -2.29 -16.66 -18.50
C ALA A 103 -3.34 -16.93 -17.41
N SER A 104 -3.49 -16.05 -16.43
CA SER A 104 -4.35 -16.29 -15.27
C SER A 104 -5.83 -16.07 -15.59
N HIS A 105 -6.20 -14.95 -16.25
CA HIS A 105 -7.63 -14.65 -16.46
C HIS A 105 -8.26 -15.38 -17.63
N TRP A 106 -7.53 -15.53 -18.75
CA TRP A 106 -8.13 -16.02 -19.99
C TRP A 106 -7.77 -17.47 -20.30
N VAL A 107 -6.52 -17.88 -20.11
CA VAL A 107 -6.09 -19.26 -20.39
C VAL A 107 -6.43 -20.19 -19.24
N LEU A 108 -6.01 -19.86 -18.02
CA LEU A 108 -6.24 -20.70 -16.84
C LEU A 108 -7.60 -20.43 -16.20
N GLY A 109 -8.11 -19.20 -16.31
CA GLY A 109 -9.39 -18.81 -15.72
C GLY A 109 -9.42 -18.91 -14.19
N ILE A 110 -8.28 -18.74 -13.52
CA ILE A 110 -8.13 -18.95 -12.07
C ILE A 110 -8.64 -17.77 -11.23
N HIS A 111 -8.73 -16.58 -11.85
CA HIS A 111 -9.37 -15.38 -11.32
C HIS A 111 -9.72 -14.43 -12.47
N ARG A 112 -10.45 -13.34 -12.18
CA ARG A 112 -10.76 -12.25 -13.14
C ARG A 112 -10.58 -10.92 -12.40
N ILE A 113 -10.36 -9.82 -13.12
CA ILE A 113 -10.08 -8.52 -12.49
C ILE A 113 -11.18 -8.08 -11.52
N LYS A 114 -12.44 -8.18 -11.94
CA LYS A 114 -13.60 -7.78 -11.14
C LYS A 114 -14.72 -8.80 -11.28
N LEU A 115 -14.70 -9.80 -10.39
CA LEU A 115 -15.57 -10.97 -10.43
C LEU A 115 -17.05 -10.64 -10.24
N ASP A 116 -17.35 -9.66 -9.40
CA ASP A 116 -18.69 -9.19 -9.07
C ASP A 116 -19.28 -8.25 -10.14
N SER A 117 -18.59 -8.02 -11.26
CA SER A 117 -19.10 -7.20 -12.36
C SER A 117 -20.05 -7.99 -13.27
N PRO A 118 -21.12 -7.35 -13.80
CA PRO A 118 -21.94 -7.92 -14.86
C PRO A 118 -21.15 -8.22 -16.16
N ASN A 119 -19.98 -7.60 -16.35
CA ASN A 119 -19.12 -7.83 -17.51
C ASN A 119 -17.64 -7.94 -17.09
N PRO A 120 -17.20 -9.11 -16.58
CA PRO A 120 -15.82 -9.30 -16.14
C PRO A 120 -14.79 -9.13 -17.25
N LEU A 121 -15.13 -9.52 -18.49
CA LEU A 121 -14.23 -9.38 -19.65
C LEU A 121 -13.89 -7.92 -19.95
N MET A 122 -14.86 -7.01 -19.83
CA MET A 122 -14.62 -5.58 -20.01
C MET A 122 -13.56 -5.06 -19.02
N TRP A 123 -13.64 -5.47 -17.76
CA TRP A 123 -12.66 -5.08 -16.74
C TRP A 123 -11.28 -5.66 -17.02
N ASP A 124 -11.19 -6.91 -17.46
CA ASP A 124 -9.91 -7.48 -17.87
C ASP A 124 -9.28 -6.72 -19.04
N LEU A 125 -10.07 -6.34 -20.06
CA LEU A 125 -9.56 -5.59 -21.20
C LEU A 125 -9.10 -4.18 -20.82
N ILE A 126 -9.85 -3.51 -19.93
CA ILE A 126 -9.45 -2.21 -19.38
C ILE A 126 -8.14 -2.35 -18.62
N TRP A 127 -8.01 -3.33 -17.73
CA TRP A 127 -6.81 -3.53 -16.91
C TRP A 127 -5.60 -3.92 -17.75
N PHE A 128 -5.78 -4.90 -18.64
CA PHE A 128 -4.78 -5.33 -19.63
C PHE A 128 -4.25 -4.16 -20.44
N THR A 129 -5.14 -3.27 -20.89
CA THR A 129 -4.74 -2.13 -21.71
C THR A 129 -4.07 -1.05 -20.88
N ALA A 130 -4.69 -0.63 -19.77
CA ALA A 130 -4.26 0.50 -18.96
C ALA A 130 -2.97 0.22 -18.18
N PHE A 131 -2.80 -1.00 -17.66
CA PHE A 131 -1.65 -1.38 -16.83
C PHE A 131 -0.69 -2.36 -17.51
N GLY A 132 -1.15 -3.08 -18.54
CA GLY A 132 -0.30 -3.93 -19.38
C GLY A 132 0.29 -3.18 -20.59
N VAL A 133 -0.56 -2.88 -21.57
CA VAL A 133 -0.14 -2.36 -22.88
C VAL A 133 0.42 -0.95 -22.79
N VAL A 134 -0.27 -0.02 -22.13
CA VAL A 134 0.13 1.39 -22.06
C VAL A 134 1.51 1.56 -21.40
N PRO A 135 1.79 1.00 -20.20
CA PRO A 135 3.12 1.07 -19.59
C PRO A 135 4.19 0.39 -20.43
N LEU A 136 3.89 -0.77 -21.04
CA LEU A 136 4.82 -1.49 -21.90
C LEU A 136 5.22 -0.63 -23.11
N VAL A 137 4.26 -0.03 -23.80
CA VAL A 137 4.52 0.81 -24.98
C VAL A 137 5.28 2.07 -24.59
N ILE A 138 4.87 2.77 -23.53
CA ILE A 138 5.58 3.97 -23.04
C ILE A 138 7.02 3.61 -22.69
N GLY A 139 7.23 2.56 -21.88
CA GLY A 139 8.55 2.11 -21.49
C GLY A 139 9.41 1.71 -22.70
N PHE A 140 8.83 1.03 -23.68
CA PHE A 140 9.51 0.66 -24.92
C PHE A 140 9.95 1.86 -25.74
N LEU A 141 9.07 2.87 -25.91
CA LEU A 141 9.40 4.11 -26.61
C LEU A 141 10.52 4.88 -25.90
N MET A 142 10.51 4.92 -24.56
CA MET A 142 11.58 5.53 -23.76
C MET A 142 12.93 4.83 -23.97
N LEU A 143 12.93 3.52 -24.14
CA LEU A 143 14.14 2.75 -24.43
C LEU A 143 14.64 2.93 -25.87
N ARG A 144 13.75 3.23 -26.84
CA ARG A 144 14.11 3.50 -28.24
C ARG A 144 14.66 4.92 -28.45
N GLY A 145 14.16 5.91 -27.71
CA GLY A 145 14.55 7.32 -27.85
C GLY A 145 15.89 7.72 -27.22
N PHE A 146 16.69 6.75 -26.75
CA PHE A 146 17.96 7.04 -26.05
C PHE A 146 19.06 7.48 -27.03
N ARG A 147 19.07 8.78 -27.35
CA ARG A 147 20.29 9.49 -27.76
C ARG A 147 21.04 9.87 -26.48
N SER A 148 22.36 9.69 -26.47
CA SER A 148 23.26 10.01 -25.35
C SER A 148 23.26 11.52 -25.03
N GLY A 149 22.20 12.00 -24.42
CA GLY A 149 22.11 13.33 -23.84
C GLY A 149 22.44 13.24 -22.35
N ARG A 150 23.26 14.17 -21.86
CA ARG A 150 23.57 14.32 -20.43
C ARG A 150 22.27 14.27 -19.61
N PRO A 151 22.22 13.52 -18.49
CA PRO A 151 21.04 13.52 -17.65
C PRO A 151 20.81 14.94 -17.10
N ARG A 152 19.70 15.57 -17.48
CA ARG A 152 19.24 16.78 -16.77
C ARG A 152 18.63 16.32 -15.44
N ILE A 153 19.44 16.39 -14.38
CA ILE A 153 19.00 16.24 -12.98
C ILE A 153 18.26 17.52 -12.57
N SER A 154 17.12 17.80 -13.20
CA SER A 154 16.36 19.03 -12.93
C SER A 154 15.00 18.77 -12.27
N GLY A 155 14.56 17.51 -12.15
CA GLY A 155 13.24 17.17 -11.62
C GLY A 155 13.24 16.31 -10.35
N SER A 156 14.36 15.65 -10.00
CA SER A 156 14.39 14.65 -8.93
C SER A 156 14.17 15.27 -7.54
N ALA A 157 14.77 16.44 -7.27
CA ALA A 157 14.58 17.14 -6.00
C ALA A 157 13.14 17.64 -5.86
N ALA A 158 12.56 18.21 -6.92
CA ALA A 158 11.17 18.66 -6.93
C ALA A 158 10.19 17.50 -6.74
N ALA A 159 10.42 16.36 -7.40
CA ALA A 159 9.59 15.16 -7.25
C ALA A 159 9.68 14.56 -5.82
N VAL A 160 10.88 14.51 -5.23
CA VAL A 160 11.06 14.04 -3.84
C VAL A 160 10.40 15.01 -2.85
N LEU A 161 10.53 16.33 -3.07
CA LEU A 161 9.86 17.34 -2.27
C LEU A 161 8.33 17.24 -2.38
N LEU A 162 7.79 17.08 -3.59
CA LEU A 162 6.36 16.87 -3.82
C LEU A 162 5.86 15.60 -3.15
N LEU A 163 6.58 14.49 -3.29
CA LEU A 163 6.22 13.23 -2.63
C LEU A 163 6.27 13.36 -1.11
N GLY A 164 7.29 14.03 -0.57
CA GLY A 164 7.41 14.31 0.85
C GLY A 164 6.28 15.19 1.37
N LEU A 165 5.92 16.24 0.63
CA LEU A 165 4.79 17.13 0.96
C LEU A 165 3.45 16.39 0.89
N LEU A 166 3.20 15.59 -0.14
CA LEU A 166 1.98 14.81 -0.27
C LEU A 166 1.85 13.77 0.85
N THR A 167 2.93 13.06 1.16
CA THR A 167 2.96 12.07 2.24
C THR A 167 2.76 12.74 3.59
N GLY A 168 3.45 13.86 3.85
CA GLY A 168 3.28 14.65 5.06
C GLY A 168 1.87 15.21 5.20
N ALA A 169 1.28 15.70 4.12
CA ALA A 169 -0.09 16.21 4.09
C ALA A 169 -1.12 15.09 4.33
N ALA A 170 -0.96 13.92 3.70
CA ALA A 170 -1.81 12.75 3.95
C ALA A 170 -1.70 12.28 5.41
N GLY A 171 -0.48 12.22 5.95
CA GLY A 171 -0.24 11.95 7.36
C GLY A 171 -0.95 12.94 8.27
N ALA A 172 -0.76 14.25 8.04
CA ALA A 172 -1.41 15.33 8.79
C ALA A 172 -2.94 15.30 8.67
N TRP A 173 -3.49 14.91 7.52
CA TRP A 173 -4.93 14.71 7.33
C TRP A 173 -5.45 13.56 8.19
N SER A 174 -4.74 12.42 8.22
CA SER A 174 -5.13 11.26 9.03
C SER A 174 -5.13 11.54 10.54
N LEU A 175 -4.35 12.54 10.97
CA LEU A 175 -4.31 12.98 12.37
C LEU A 175 -5.58 13.76 12.80
N LYS A 176 -6.41 14.21 11.86
CA LYS A 176 -7.63 14.96 12.17
C LYS A 176 -8.81 14.03 12.43
N PRO A 177 -9.49 14.14 13.59
CA PRO A 177 -10.75 13.43 13.81
C PRO A 177 -11.86 13.97 12.89
N PRO A 178 -12.88 13.17 12.56
CA PRO A 178 -14.07 13.66 11.86
C PRO A 178 -14.73 14.81 12.62
N ARG A 179 -15.25 15.81 11.88
CA ARG A 179 -15.84 17.03 12.47
C ARG A 179 -17.01 16.76 13.42
N ASP A 180 -17.74 15.67 13.18
CA ASP A 180 -18.98 15.33 13.90
C ASP A 180 -18.82 14.16 14.88
N GLN A 181 -17.58 13.82 15.29
CA GLN A 181 -17.33 12.71 16.23
C GLN A 181 -17.02 13.23 17.64
N PRO A 182 -17.98 13.21 18.58
CA PRO A 182 -17.80 13.74 19.93
C PRO A 182 -17.00 12.82 20.85
N PHE A 183 -16.66 11.62 20.38
CA PHE A 183 -16.04 10.59 21.18
C PHE A 183 -14.52 10.54 21.00
N THR A 184 -13.83 10.16 22.06
CA THR A 184 -12.38 9.94 22.14
C THR A 184 -12.14 8.49 22.56
N THR A 185 -11.35 7.76 21.78
CA THR A 185 -10.88 6.42 22.12
C THR A 185 -9.56 6.53 22.87
N VAL A 186 -9.47 5.90 24.03
CA VAL A 186 -8.27 5.88 24.88
C VAL A 186 -7.83 4.44 25.06
N VAL A 187 -6.55 4.17 24.80
CA VAL A 187 -5.92 2.87 25.05
C VAL A 187 -4.92 3.03 26.18
N PHE A 188 -5.07 2.26 27.24
CA PHE A 188 -4.19 2.26 28.40
C PHE A 188 -3.07 1.22 28.26
N ALA A 189 -2.00 1.40 29.04
CA ALA A 189 -0.93 0.41 29.10
C ALA A 189 -1.42 -0.93 29.66
N PRO A 190 -0.90 -2.08 29.19
CA PRO A 190 -1.22 -3.39 29.75
C PRO A 190 -1.00 -3.42 31.27
N GLY A 191 -1.96 -3.97 32.01
CA GLY A 191 -1.92 -4.03 33.49
C GLY A 191 -2.33 -2.73 34.19
N THR A 192 -2.89 -1.75 33.47
CA THR A 192 -3.54 -0.59 34.10
C THR A 192 -4.74 -1.05 34.93
N ASN A 193 -4.74 -0.70 36.22
CA ASN A 193 -5.85 -1.00 37.12
C ASN A 193 -7.08 -0.14 36.77
N GLU A 194 -8.27 -0.74 36.80
CA GLU A 194 -9.56 -0.07 36.65
C GLU A 194 -9.69 1.21 37.48
N GLY A 195 -9.22 1.20 38.74
CA GLY A 195 -9.26 2.39 39.61
C GLY A 195 -8.50 3.58 39.02
N ARG A 196 -7.42 3.33 38.26
CA ARG A 196 -6.66 4.38 37.56
C ARG A 196 -7.45 4.92 36.36
N VAL A 197 -8.13 4.05 35.61
CA VAL A 197 -9.01 4.45 34.50
C VAL A 197 -10.14 5.35 35.00
N TRP A 198 -10.81 4.95 36.09
CA TRP A 198 -11.84 5.78 36.73
C TRP A 198 -11.31 7.11 37.26
N SER A 199 -10.12 7.12 37.87
CA SER A 199 -9.47 8.36 38.30
C SER A 199 -9.19 9.30 37.13
N ALA A 200 -8.80 8.76 35.97
CA ALA A 200 -8.55 9.53 34.76
C ALA A 200 -9.84 10.18 34.25
N LEU A 201 -10.94 9.42 34.20
CA LEU A 201 -12.26 9.91 33.79
C LEU A 201 -12.74 11.07 34.66
N SER A 202 -12.59 10.94 35.98
CA SER A 202 -12.95 12.01 36.92
C SER A 202 -12.04 13.24 36.78
N ALA A 203 -10.74 13.03 36.58
CA ALA A 203 -9.77 14.12 36.46
C ALA A 203 -9.91 14.91 35.14
N THR A 204 -10.41 14.28 34.08
CA THR A 204 -10.59 14.91 32.76
C THR A 204 -12.03 15.32 32.47
N ASP A 205 -12.93 15.25 33.47
CA ASP A 205 -14.37 15.51 33.34
C ASP A 205 -14.98 14.79 32.13
N SER A 206 -14.60 13.51 31.97
CA SER A 206 -14.93 12.71 30.80
C SER A 206 -15.99 11.68 31.13
N ARG A 207 -17.01 11.58 30.29
CA ARG A 207 -18.07 10.58 30.43
C ARG A 207 -17.70 9.31 29.68
N LEU A 208 -17.67 8.18 30.39
CA LEU A 208 -17.51 6.88 29.75
C LEU A 208 -18.73 6.55 28.87
N VAL A 209 -18.47 6.14 27.63
CA VAL A 209 -19.50 5.74 26.65
C VAL A 209 -19.46 4.24 26.44
N TRP A 210 -18.25 3.68 26.35
CA TRP A 210 -18.02 2.25 26.20
C TRP A 210 -16.64 1.88 26.76
N ALA A 211 -16.50 0.64 27.23
CA ALA A 211 -15.22 0.06 27.61
C ALA A 211 -15.20 -1.42 27.22
N ASP A 212 -14.02 -1.93 26.90
CA ASP A 212 -13.80 -3.38 26.85
C ASP A 212 -13.81 -3.98 28.27
N ALA A 213 -13.88 -5.32 28.36
CA ALA A 213 -13.98 -6.02 29.65
C ALA A 213 -12.75 -5.79 30.55
N SER A 214 -11.57 -5.51 29.99
CA SER A 214 -10.35 -5.23 30.75
C SER A 214 -10.16 -3.76 31.09
N MET A 215 -11.03 -2.87 30.59
CA MET A 215 -10.88 -1.41 30.58
C MET A 215 -9.53 -0.92 30.02
N GLY A 216 -8.88 -1.75 29.21
CA GLY A 216 -7.67 -1.40 28.47
C GLY A 216 -7.98 -0.45 27.30
N VAL A 217 -9.19 -0.50 26.75
CA VAL A 217 -9.69 0.37 25.69
C VAL A 217 -11.03 0.94 26.11
N ILE A 218 -11.11 2.27 26.17
CA ILE A 218 -12.35 2.99 26.47
C ILE A 218 -12.70 3.98 25.37
N VAL A 219 -13.99 4.25 25.24
CA VAL A 219 -14.54 5.33 24.43
C VAL A 219 -15.23 6.29 25.38
N VAL A 220 -14.85 7.57 25.31
CA VAL A 220 -15.31 8.62 26.23
C VAL A 220 -15.82 9.82 25.46
N ALA A 221 -16.77 10.55 26.03
CA ALA A 221 -17.05 11.93 25.64
C ALA A 221 -16.14 12.82 26.50
N ALA A 222 -15.09 13.37 25.89
CA ALA A 222 -14.08 14.18 26.56
C ALA A 222 -13.96 15.57 25.90
N PRO A 223 -13.82 16.65 26.69
CA PRO A 223 -13.47 17.97 26.18
C PRO A 223 -12.17 17.92 25.35
N ALA A 224 -12.11 18.69 24.26
CA ALA A 224 -11.00 18.60 23.30
C ALA A 224 -9.65 19.01 23.92
N ASP A 225 -9.66 19.97 24.84
CA ASP A 225 -8.54 20.45 25.63
C ASP A 225 -8.05 19.43 26.67
N GLN A 226 -8.92 18.54 27.14
CA GLN A 226 -8.60 17.54 28.16
C GLN A 226 -8.04 16.22 27.59
N ARG A 227 -8.11 16.00 26.27
CA ARG A 227 -7.66 14.74 25.64
C ARG A 227 -6.20 14.40 25.95
N TRP A 228 -5.32 15.40 25.99
CA TRP A 228 -3.91 15.18 26.32
C TRP A 228 -3.68 14.73 27.77
N SER A 229 -4.59 15.08 28.68
CA SER A 229 -4.47 14.75 30.10
C SER A 229 -4.54 13.24 30.36
N PHE A 230 -5.16 12.45 29.48
CA PHE A 230 -5.19 10.99 29.58
C PHE A 230 -3.80 10.34 29.55
N TYR A 231 -2.83 10.91 28.82
CA TYR A 231 -1.45 10.40 28.80
C TYR A 231 -0.80 10.46 30.19
N ARG A 232 -1.15 11.46 31.01
CA ARG A 232 -0.66 11.58 32.40
C ARG A 232 -1.23 10.50 33.31
N HIS A 233 -2.30 9.82 32.88
CA HIS A 233 -2.96 8.76 33.62
C HIS A 233 -2.63 7.36 33.08
N GLY A 234 -1.58 7.24 32.25
CA GLY A 234 -1.10 5.96 31.73
C GLY A 234 -1.76 5.52 30.43
N ALA A 235 -2.45 6.42 29.72
CA ALA A 235 -2.84 6.16 28.35
C ALA A 235 -1.61 6.05 27.45
N LEU A 236 -1.60 5.05 26.58
CA LEU A 236 -0.64 4.88 25.49
C LEU A 236 -1.10 5.58 24.21
N LEU A 237 -2.41 5.61 23.97
CA LEU A 237 -3.00 6.22 22.78
C LEU A 237 -4.29 6.97 23.16
N VAL A 238 -4.45 8.18 22.63
CA VAL A 238 -5.66 9.00 22.80
C VAL A 238 -6.07 9.57 21.46
N SER A 239 -7.23 9.17 20.93
CA SER A 239 -7.69 9.66 19.64
C SER A 239 -8.03 11.15 19.68
N GLY A 240 -7.74 11.85 18.59
CA GLY A 240 -8.00 13.28 18.47
C GLY A 240 -7.13 14.18 19.37
N SER A 241 -6.04 13.67 19.96
CA SER A 241 -5.01 14.47 20.63
C SER A 241 -3.96 15.06 19.67
N GLY A 242 -3.98 14.68 18.38
CA GLY A 242 -3.13 15.30 17.36
C GLY A 242 -1.89 14.52 16.94
N VAL A 243 -1.40 13.54 17.73
CA VAL A 243 -0.36 12.56 17.33
C VAL A 243 -0.42 11.35 18.29
N PRO A 244 -0.28 10.07 17.86
CA PRO A 244 -0.44 9.49 16.51
C PRO A 244 -1.84 8.83 16.32
N ALA A 245 -2.79 9.05 17.23
CA ALA A 245 -4.02 8.27 17.32
C ALA A 245 -5.25 8.89 16.62
N GLY A 246 -5.08 9.87 15.74
CA GLY A 246 -6.19 10.53 15.02
C GLY A 246 -7.04 9.56 14.18
N CYS A 247 -6.41 8.54 13.59
CA CYS A 247 -7.06 7.56 12.70
C CYS A 247 -8.10 6.69 13.41
N PHE A 248 -7.97 6.45 14.73
CA PHE A 248 -8.91 5.59 15.46
C PHE A 248 -10.33 6.16 15.48
N ASN A 249 -10.46 7.49 15.38
CA ASN A 249 -11.75 8.16 15.30
C ASN A 249 -12.43 8.06 13.93
N TRP A 250 -11.82 7.43 12.92
CA TRP A 250 -12.49 7.19 11.63
C TRP A 250 -13.29 5.88 11.61
N SER A 251 -13.10 5.02 12.61
CA SER A 251 -13.84 3.76 12.71
C SER A 251 -15.25 4.04 13.27
N ARG A 252 -16.28 3.62 12.54
CA ARG A 252 -17.66 3.57 13.03
C ARG A 252 -17.93 2.16 13.55
N VAL A 253 -18.46 2.04 14.75
CA VAL A 253 -19.01 0.78 15.28
C VAL A 253 -20.49 0.76 14.94
#